data_AF-A0AAN7TV29-F1
#
_entry.id   AF-A0AAN7TV29-F1
#
_cell.length_a   1.000
_cell.length_b   1.000
_cell.length_c   1.000
_cell.angle_alpha   90.00
_cell.angle_beta   90.00
_cell.angle_gamma   90.00
#
_symmetry.space_group_name_H-M   'P 1'
#
loop_
_entity.id
_entity.type
_entity.pdbx_description
1 polymer ?
#
loop_
_entity_poly.entity_id
_entity_poly.type
_entity_poly.pdbx_seq_one_letter_code
_entity_poly.pdbx_strand_id
1 'polypeptide(L)'
;MGLLDPNSSKLPAGPKYIQFGEIKDEYDKAKLTLTQEFPMCFSAISELFECEKQNGFKPTTSKNDTTSKTCKNENAHLNFCILSSFCPSEAQLLMECTKGVIPTDDNLLPSRCQKFFNSFDNCLQRKTKEFELKNSKESELVSKVIYGEQTTQIKSNNENKN
;
A
#
# COMPACT_ATOMS: atom_id res chain seq x y z
N MET A 1 -0.63 35.63 39.28
CA MET A 1 -0.92 34.27 39.75
C MET A 1 -2.31 33.90 39.25
N GLY A 2 -2.39 33.21 38.11
CA GLY A 2 -3.67 32.73 37.55
C GLY A 2 -3.82 31.26 37.87
N LEU A 3 -4.92 30.88 38.53
CA LEU A 3 -5.28 29.51 38.87
C LEU A 3 -5.47 28.69 37.58
N LEU A 4 -4.74 27.59 37.47
CA LEU A 4 -4.99 26.55 36.47
C LEU A 4 -6.13 25.66 36.98
N ASP A 5 -7.19 25.60 36.20
CA ASP A 5 -8.36 24.75 36.42
C ASP A 5 -7.99 23.27 36.14
N PRO A 6 -8.12 22.35 37.11
CA PRO A 6 -7.71 20.96 36.94
C PRO A 6 -8.68 20.12 36.09
N ASN A 7 -9.79 20.71 35.58
CA ASN A 7 -10.82 19.97 34.83
C ASN A 7 -10.89 20.30 33.32
N SER A 8 -9.88 20.96 32.75
CA SER A 8 -9.81 21.16 31.30
C SER A 8 -9.25 19.91 30.60
N SER A 9 -10.02 18.82 30.55
CA SER A 9 -9.73 17.63 29.73
C SER A 9 -9.98 17.87 28.22
N LYS A 10 -9.54 19.00 27.68
CA LYS A 10 -9.35 19.14 26.24
C LYS A 10 -7.94 18.71 25.91
N LEU A 11 -7.77 17.40 25.78
CA LEU A 11 -6.64 16.84 25.04
C LEU A 11 -6.63 17.49 23.64
N PRO A 12 -5.47 17.95 23.15
CA PRO A 12 -5.36 18.43 21.78
C PRO A 12 -5.80 17.32 20.84
N ALA A 13 -6.50 17.69 19.74
CA ALA A 13 -6.89 16.79 18.68
C ALA A 13 -5.63 16.24 17.97
N GLY A 14 -4.99 15.26 18.60
CA GLY A 14 -3.94 14.44 18.00
C GLY A 14 -4.53 13.52 16.93
N PRO A 15 -3.68 12.88 16.12
CA PRO A 15 -4.13 11.92 15.12
C PRO A 15 -4.99 10.86 15.82
N LYS A 16 -6.20 10.61 15.29
CA LYS A 16 -7.08 9.54 15.77
C LYS A 16 -6.33 8.22 15.61
N TYR A 17 -5.75 7.72 16.69
CA TYR A 17 -5.14 6.41 16.70
C TYR A 17 -6.23 5.39 16.38
N ILE A 18 -6.05 4.63 15.29
CA ILE A 18 -6.91 3.48 15.01
C ILE A 18 -6.56 2.44 16.07
N GLN A 19 -7.40 2.32 17.11
CA GLN A 19 -7.26 1.26 18.10
C GLN A 19 -7.75 -0.05 17.49
N PHE A 20 -6.80 -0.87 17.09
CA PHE A 20 -7.05 -2.29 16.91
C PHE A 20 -7.21 -2.94 18.30
N GLY A 21 -8.25 -3.75 18.47
CA GLY A 21 -8.37 -4.61 19.65
C GLY A 21 -7.29 -5.70 19.67
N GLU A 22 -7.43 -6.69 20.56
CA GLU A 22 -6.61 -7.89 20.50
C GLU A 22 -6.69 -8.55 19.12
N ILE A 23 -5.55 -8.92 18.54
CA ILE A 23 -5.46 -9.65 17.26
C ILE A 23 -5.86 -11.10 17.54
N LYS A 24 -7.04 -11.52 17.07
CA LYS A 24 -7.63 -12.83 17.40
C LYS A 24 -7.55 -13.82 16.25
N ASP A 25 -7.48 -13.34 15.01
CA ASP A 25 -7.46 -14.19 13.83
C ASP A 25 -6.59 -13.62 12.68
N GLU A 26 -6.50 -14.38 11.59
CA GLU A 26 -5.73 -13.99 10.39
C GLU A 26 -6.29 -12.72 9.72
N TYR A 27 -7.58 -12.41 9.90
CA TYR A 27 -8.21 -11.21 9.38
C TYR A 27 -7.79 -9.97 10.14
N ASP A 28 -7.74 -10.02 11.48
CA ASP A 28 -7.25 -8.93 12.30
C ASP A 28 -5.79 -8.59 11.96
N LYS A 29 -4.97 -9.62 11.71
CA LYS A 29 -3.58 -9.44 11.29
C LYS A 29 -3.49 -8.77 9.92
N ALA A 30 -4.24 -9.26 8.92
CA ALA A 30 -4.24 -8.68 7.57
C ALA A 30 -4.75 -7.23 7.57
N LYS A 31 -5.82 -6.96 8.33
CA LYS A 31 -6.39 -5.62 8.52
C LYS A 31 -5.38 -4.67 9.13
N LEU A 32 -4.68 -5.10 10.18
CA LEU A 32 -3.64 -4.31 10.82
C LEU A 32 -2.51 -3.98 9.85
N THR A 33 -1.97 -4.98 9.13
CA THR A 33 -0.86 -4.80 8.19
C THR A 33 -1.22 -3.78 7.11
N LEU A 34 -2.35 -3.94 6.42
CA LEU A 34 -2.76 -2.99 5.38
C LEU A 34 -3.07 -1.61 5.95
N THR A 35 -3.64 -1.51 7.14
CA THR A 35 -3.97 -0.21 7.76
C THR A 35 -2.71 0.53 8.21
N GLN A 36 -1.66 -0.18 8.62
CA GLN A 36 -0.38 0.45 8.96
C GLN A 36 0.25 1.12 7.72
N GLU A 37 0.14 0.50 6.56
CA GLU A 37 0.64 1.07 5.29
C GLU A 37 -0.29 2.14 4.72
N PHE A 38 -1.61 1.94 4.84
CA PHE A 38 -2.65 2.81 4.25
C PHE A 38 -3.72 3.19 5.28
N PRO A 39 -3.40 3.99 6.32
CA PRO A 39 -4.33 4.28 7.42
C PRO A 39 -5.58 5.03 6.96
N MET A 40 -5.48 5.84 5.91
CA MET A 40 -6.61 6.54 5.29
C MET A 40 -7.65 5.59 4.67
N CYS A 41 -7.27 4.33 4.39
CA CYS A 41 -8.13 3.34 3.76
C CYS A 41 -8.81 2.38 4.75
N PHE A 42 -8.75 2.66 6.06
CA PHE A 42 -9.27 1.77 7.11
C PHE A 42 -10.71 1.28 6.88
N SER A 43 -11.63 2.15 6.42
CA SER A 43 -13.01 1.75 6.14
C SER A 43 -13.07 0.71 5.03
N ALA A 44 -12.43 0.99 3.88
CA ALA A 44 -12.42 0.08 2.74
C ALA A 44 -11.71 -1.25 3.06
N ILE A 45 -10.62 -1.22 3.86
CA ILE A 45 -9.94 -2.43 4.35
C ILE A 45 -10.90 -3.25 5.23
N SER A 46 -11.64 -2.59 6.12
CA SER A 46 -12.60 -3.25 7.01
C SER A 46 -13.72 -3.91 6.22
N GLU A 47 -14.31 -3.19 5.26
CA GLU A 47 -15.43 -3.66 4.45
C GLU A 47 -15.05 -4.88 3.61
N LEU A 48 -13.86 -4.89 3.00
CA LEU A 48 -13.38 -6.05 2.25
C LEU A 48 -13.23 -7.28 3.14
N PHE A 49 -12.52 -7.14 4.27
CA PHE A 49 -12.28 -8.28 5.16
C PHE A 49 -13.54 -8.78 5.86
N GLU A 50 -14.52 -7.90 6.13
CA GLU A 50 -15.84 -8.33 6.59
C GLU A 50 -16.58 -9.13 5.50
N CYS A 51 -16.58 -8.66 4.26
CA CYS A 51 -17.19 -9.40 3.14
C CYS A 51 -16.54 -10.78 2.97
N GLU A 52 -15.22 -10.86 2.98
CA GLU A 52 -14.49 -12.12 2.84
C GLU A 52 -14.79 -13.10 3.97
N LYS A 53 -14.77 -12.61 5.22
CA LYS A 53 -15.08 -13.40 6.40
C LYS A 53 -16.51 -13.95 6.37
N GLN A 54 -17.48 -13.13 5.99
CA GLN A 54 -18.89 -13.55 5.88
C GLN A 54 -19.10 -14.61 4.79
N ASN A 55 -18.28 -14.59 3.74
CA ASN A 55 -18.37 -15.55 2.63
C ASN A 55 -17.41 -16.75 2.77
N GLY A 56 -16.71 -16.86 3.90
CA GLY A 56 -15.81 -18.00 4.17
C GLY A 56 -14.55 -18.00 3.31
N PHE A 57 -14.14 -16.85 2.78
CA PHE A 57 -12.87 -16.72 2.06
C PHE A 57 -11.70 -16.65 3.04
N LYS A 58 -10.48 -16.59 2.53
CA LYS A 58 -9.31 -16.20 3.31
C LYS A 58 -9.07 -14.70 3.11
N PRO A 59 -8.43 -14.00 4.07
CA PRO A 59 -8.09 -12.60 3.88
C PRO A 59 -7.23 -12.44 2.63
N THR A 60 -7.74 -11.73 1.62
CA THR A 60 -7.00 -11.51 0.37
C THR A 60 -5.83 -10.58 0.66
N THR A 61 -4.67 -11.17 0.89
CA THR A 61 -3.38 -10.46 1.01
C THR A 61 -2.57 -10.53 -0.29
N SER A 62 -3.06 -11.27 -1.29
CA SER A 62 -2.34 -11.64 -2.51
C SER A 62 -2.96 -11.00 -3.75
N LYS A 63 -2.11 -10.35 -4.56
CA LYS A 63 -2.42 -9.75 -5.87
C LYS A 63 -3.10 -10.69 -6.88
N ASN A 64 -3.15 -11.99 -6.61
CA ASN A 64 -3.67 -13.02 -7.51
C ASN A 64 -4.86 -13.79 -6.94
N ASP A 65 -5.38 -13.43 -5.76
CA ASP A 65 -6.60 -14.07 -5.29
C ASP A 65 -7.77 -13.43 -6.03
N THR A 66 -8.42 -14.22 -6.87
CA THR A 66 -9.75 -13.91 -7.37
C THR A 66 -10.70 -13.99 -6.18
N THR A 67 -10.68 -12.99 -5.30
CA THR A 67 -11.75 -12.75 -4.36
C THR A 67 -13.03 -12.88 -5.17
N SER A 68 -13.91 -13.80 -4.77
CA SER A 68 -15.12 -14.16 -5.51
C SER A 68 -15.81 -12.91 -6.07
N LYS A 69 -16.51 -13.05 -7.22
CA LYS A 69 -17.41 -12.03 -7.76
C LYS A 69 -18.29 -11.37 -6.67
N THR A 70 -18.52 -12.06 -5.55
CA THR A 70 -19.20 -11.58 -4.34
C THR A 70 -18.59 -10.33 -3.71
N CYS A 71 -17.27 -10.26 -3.47
CA CYS A 71 -16.63 -9.14 -2.73
C CYS A 71 -15.87 -8.16 -3.65
N LYS A 72 -16.23 -8.15 -4.94
CA LYS A 72 -15.51 -7.37 -5.95
C LYS A 72 -15.66 -5.87 -5.77
N ASN A 73 -16.77 -5.41 -5.20
CA ASN A 73 -17.04 -4.00 -5.00
C ASN A 73 -16.16 -3.47 -3.87
N GLU A 74 -16.11 -4.18 -2.74
CA GLU A 74 -15.27 -3.85 -1.60
C GLU A 74 -13.79 -3.88 -2.00
N ASN A 75 -13.40 -4.86 -2.82
CA ASN A 75 -12.04 -4.93 -3.37
C ASN A 75 -11.74 -3.74 -4.30
N ALA A 76 -12.67 -3.34 -5.17
CA ALA A 76 -12.52 -2.17 -6.04
C ALA A 76 -12.39 -0.87 -5.22
N HIS A 77 -13.17 -0.72 -4.14
CA HIS A 77 -13.08 0.41 -3.22
C HIS A 77 -11.74 0.47 -2.49
N LEU A 78 -11.23 -0.67 -2.00
CA LEU A 78 -9.91 -0.74 -1.38
C LEU A 78 -8.81 -0.36 -2.38
N ASN A 79 -8.81 -0.97 -3.57
CA ASN A 79 -7.83 -0.68 -4.60
C ASN A 79 -7.86 0.80 -5.01
N PHE A 80 -9.05 1.36 -5.20
CA PHE A 80 -9.20 2.78 -5.51
C PHE A 80 -8.64 3.65 -4.38
N CYS A 81 -8.91 3.33 -3.11
CA CYS A 81 -8.38 4.09 -1.98
C CYS A 81 -6.85 4.07 -1.93
N ILE A 82 -6.25 2.89 -2.08
CA ILE A 82 -4.78 2.73 -2.09
C ILE A 82 -4.18 3.54 -3.25
N LEU A 83 -4.70 3.39 -4.47
CA LEU A 83 -4.20 4.10 -5.64
C LEU A 83 -4.37 5.63 -5.51
N SER A 84 -5.46 6.07 -4.89
CA SER A 84 -5.73 7.48 -4.63
C SER A 84 -4.69 8.13 -3.73
N SER A 85 -4.04 7.37 -2.84
CA SER A 85 -2.96 7.90 -2.00
C SER A 85 -1.75 8.40 -2.81
N PHE A 86 -1.54 7.87 -4.02
CA PHE A 86 -0.45 8.27 -4.91
C PHE A 86 -0.81 9.45 -5.83
N CYS A 87 -2.10 9.62 -6.13
CA CYS A 87 -2.64 10.62 -7.05
C CYS A 87 -3.90 11.29 -6.48
N PRO A 88 -3.81 11.99 -5.33
CA PRO A 88 -4.98 12.44 -4.57
C PRO A 88 -5.81 13.50 -5.30
N SER A 89 -5.17 14.42 -6.04
CA SER A 89 -5.86 15.48 -6.76
C SER A 89 -6.70 14.94 -7.92
N GLU A 90 -6.12 14.05 -8.72
CA GLU A 90 -6.81 13.40 -9.83
C GLU A 90 -7.92 12.46 -9.32
N ALA A 91 -7.67 11.75 -8.21
CA ALA A 91 -8.66 10.91 -7.56
C ALA A 91 -9.88 11.72 -7.09
N GLN A 92 -9.66 12.88 -6.46
CA GLN A 92 -10.75 13.75 -6.00
C GLN A 92 -11.65 14.18 -7.17
N LEU A 93 -11.06 14.64 -8.27
CA LEU A 93 -11.82 15.05 -9.46
C LEU A 93 -12.64 13.91 -10.05
N LEU A 94 -12.08 12.70 -10.05
CA LEU A 94 -12.79 11.51 -10.48
C LEU A 94 -13.95 11.17 -9.54
N MET A 95 -13.72 11.17 -8.22
CA MET A 95 -14.77 10.94 -7.20
C MET A 95 -15.91 11.94 -7.29
N GLU A 96 -15.61 13.23 -7.48
CA GLU A 96 -16.62 14.27 -7.64
C GLU A 96 -17.47 14.03 -8.89
N CYS A 97 -16.84 13.61 -10.00
CA CYS A 97 -17.56 13.32 -11.23
C CYS A 97 -18.45 12.07 -11.13
N THR A 98 -17.92 11.00 -10.52
CA THR A 98 -18.66 9.73 -10.35
C THR A 98 -19.61 9.76 -9.15
N LYS A 99 -19.61 10.83 -8.36
CA LYS A 99 -20.35 10.96 -7.10
C LYS A 99 -20.01 9.84 -6.11
N GLY A 100 -18.73 9.47 -6.06
CA GLY A 100 -18.22 8.42 -5.19
C GLY A 100 -18.46 6.98 -5.67
N VAL A 101 -19.05 6.78 -6.86
CA VAL A 101 -19.19 5.44 -7.45
C VAL A 101 -17.86 5.02 -8.07
N ILE A 102 -17.28 3.91 -7.61
CA ILE A 102 -16.07 3.33 -8.19
C ILE A 102 -16.46 2.41 -9.34
N PRO A 103 -15.86 2.57 -10.54
CA PRO A 103 -16.15 1.69 -11.66
C PRO A 103 -15.76 0.25 -11.36
N THR A 104 -16.66 -0.68 -11.68
CA THR A 104 -16.42 -2.13 -11.62
C THR A 104 -16.92 -2.76 -12.92
N ASP A 105 -16.72 -4.07 -13.10
CA ASP A 105 -17.25 -4.78 -14.27
C ASP A 105 -18.78 -4.63 -14.44
N ASP A 106 -19.51 -4.39 -13.34
CA ASP A 106 -20.97 -4.20 -13.36
C ASP A 106 -21.38 -2.72 -13.51
N ASN A 107 -20.50 -1.80 -13.14
CA ASN A 107 -20.79 -0.37 -13.08
C ASN A 107 -19.78 0.40 -13.93
N LEU A 108 -20.18 0.69 -15.16
CA LEU A 108 -19.35 1.41 -16.11
C LEU A 108 -19.17 2.88 -15.71
N LEU A 109 -17.95 3.39 -15.98
CA LEU A 109 -17.64 4.79 -15.81
C LEU A 109 -18.50 5.65 -16.76
N PRO A 110 -19.22 6.68 -16.26
CA PRO A 110 -19.94 7.60 -17.12
C PRO A 110 -18.99 8.29 -18.11
N SER A 111 -19.38 8.38 -19.38
CA SER A 111 -18.54 8.97 -20.46
C SER A 111 -18.03 10.38 -20.11
N ARG A 112 -18.85 11.19 -19.43
CA ARG A 112 -18.47 12.53 -18.94
C ARG A 112 -17.29 12.53 -17.95
N CYS A 113 -17.06 11.42 -17.26
CA CYS A 113 -16.00 11.24 -16.27
C CYS A 113 -14.74 10.60 -16.85
N GLN A 114 -14.78 10.13 -18.11
CA GLN A 114 -13.65 9.48 -18.77
C GLN A 114 -12.39 10.35 -18.75
N LYS A 115 -12.53 11.67 -18.92
CA LYS A 115 -11.39 12.60 -18.88
C LYS A 115 -10.66 12.58 -17.52
N PHE A 116 -11.41 12.49 -16.42
CA PHE A 116 -10.83 12.47 -15.07
C PHE A 116 -10.22 11.11 -14.77
N PHE A 117 -10.85 10.04 -15.24
CA PHE A 117 -10.28 8.70 -15.17
C PHE A 117 -8.95 8.59 -15.93
N ASN A 118 -8.90 9.08 -17.16
CA ASN A 118 -7.65 9.11 -17.93
C ASN A 118 -6.57 9.97 -17.25
N SER A 119 -6.96 11.09 -16.62
CA SER A 119 -6.03 11.91 -15.84
C SER A 119 -5.47 11.15 -14.64
N PHE A 120 -6.34 10.44 -13.92
CA PHE A 120 -5.97 9.61 -12.78
C PHE A 120 -5.03 8.47 -13.20
N ASP A 121 -5.38 7.75 -14.26
CA ASP A 121 -4.57 6.66 -14.82
C ASP A 121 -3.19 7.15 -15.26
N ASN A 122 -3.12 8.28 -15.98
CA ASN A 122 -1.85 8.88 -16.39
C ASN A 122 -0.97 9.27 -15.20
N CYS A 123 -1.57 9.77 -14.11
CA CYS A 123 -0.82 10.07 -12.90
C CYS A 123 -0.22 8.79 -12.29
N LEU A 124 -1.01 7.71 -12.19
CA LEU A 124 -0.54 6.41 -11.68
C LEU A 124 0.59 5.85 -12.54
N GLN A 125 0.44 5.86 -13.87
CA GLN A 125 1.50 5.41 -14.78
C GLN A 125 2.80 6.19 -14.58
N ARG A 126 2.73 7.51 -14.40
CA ARG A 126 3.89 8.35 -14.10
C ARG A 126 4.53 7.97 -12.76
N LYS A 127 3.72 7.77 -11.71
CA LYS A 127 4.22 7.38 -10.38
C LYS A 127 4.87 6.01 -10.37
N THR A 128 4.31 5.05 -11.11
CA THR A 128 4.92 3.73 -11.30
C THR A 128 6.28 3.85 -11.98
N LYS A 129 6.38 4.62 -13.08
CA LYS A 129 7.67 4.86 -13.76
C LYS A 129 8.71 5.55 -12.85
N GLU A 130 8.28 6.54 -12.07
CA GLU A 130 9.16 7.21 -11.09
C GLU A 130 9.70 6.24 -10.03
N PHE A 131 8.87 5.32 -9.56
CA PHE A 131 9.26 4.29 -8.59
C PHE A 131 10.24 3.27 -9.20
N GLU A 132 9.94 2.76 -10.39
CA GLU A 132 10.82 1.82 -11.11
C GLU A 132 12.21 2.43 -11.38
N LEU A 133 12.27 3.69 -11.82
CA LEU A 133 13.52 4.41 -12.08
C LEU A 133 14.34 4.71 -10.82
N LYS A 134 13.69 4.90 -9.67
CA LYS A 134 14.40 5.06 -8.38
C LYS A 134 15.02 3.75 -7.94
N ASN A 135 14.27 2.66 -8.02
CA ASN A 135 14.74 1.34 -7.61
C ASN A 135 15.80 0.78 -8.57
N SER A 136 15.75 1.13 -9.86
CA SER A 136 16.80 0.75 -10.81
C SER A 136 18.13 1.47 -10.54
N LYS A 137 18.10 2.69 -9.98
CA LYS A 137 19.30 3.44 -9.58
C LYS A 137 19.88 2.99 -8.23
N GLU A 138 19.02 2.53 -7.32
CA GLU A 138 19.46 1.98 -6.03
C GLU A 138 20.18 0.63 -6.21
N SER A 139 19.82 -0.14 -7.24
CA SER A 139 20.54 -1.34 -7.68
C SER A 139 21.98 -1.08 -8.17
N GLU A 140 22.30 0.11 -8.69
CA GLU A 140 23.66 0.43 -9.18
C GLU A 140 24.60 0.88 -8.05
N LEU A 141 24.09 1.35 -6.92
CA LEU A 141 24.88 1.86 -5.81
C LEU A 141 25.35 0.80 -4.80
N VAL A 142 24.86 -0.44 -4.88
CA VAL A 142 25.23 -1.54 -3.96
C VAL A 142 26.42 -2.38 -4.46
N SER A 143 26.90 -2.20 -5.69
CA SER A 143 28.02 -2.98 -6.26
C SER A 143 29.36 -2.24 -6.30
N LYS A 144 29.71 -1.56 -5.20
CA LYS A 144 31.12 -1.27 -4.88
C LYS A 144 31.48 -1.85 -3.51
N VAL A 145 31.38 -3.16 -3.39
CA VAL A 145 32.24 -3.89 -2.45
C VAL A 145 33.66 -3.84 -3.04
N ILE A 146 34.48 -2.93 -2.53
CA ILE A 146 35.92 -2.97 -2.73
C ILE A 146 36.40 -4.25 -2.03
N TYR A 147 36.64 -5.31 -2.78
CA TYR A 147 37.39 -6.46 -2.27
C TYR A 147 38.82 -5.97 -2.03
N GLY A 148 39.12 -5.66 -0.77
CA GLY A 148 40.50 -5.56 -0.31
C GLY A 148 41.20 -6.87 -0.60
N GLU A 149 42.30 -6.79 -1.35
CA GLU A 149 43.18 -7.90 -1.71
C GLU A 149 43.50 -8.77 -0.48
N GLN A 150 43.10 -10.03 -0.50
CA GLN A 150 43.85 -11.08 0.16
C GLN A 150 44.35 -12.05 -0.90
N THR A 151 45.55 -11.75 -1.36
CA THR A 151 46.40 -12.60 -2.20
C THR A 151 46.69 -13.90 -1.45
N THR A 152 46.03 -14.99 -1.85
CA THR A 152 46.35 -16.34 -1.38
C THR A 152 47.71 -16.73 -1.93
N GLN A 153 48.75 -16.76 -1.09
CA GLN A 153 50.03 -17.38 -1.45
C GLN A 153 49.83 -18.89 -1.58
N ILE A 154 49.82 -19.37 -2.82
CA ILE A 154 50.02 -20.78 -3.13
C ILE A 154 51.51 -21.08 -2.92
N LYS A 155 51.84 -21.73 -1.81
CA LYS A 155 53.13 -22.43 -1.65
C LYS A 155 53.12 -23.66 -2.56
N SER A 156 53.75 -23.53 -3.72
CA SER A 156 54.23 -24.69 -4.49
C SER A 156 55.51 -25.20 -3.84
N ASN A 157 55.42 -26.30 -3.10
CA ASN A 157 56.58 -27.15 -2.82
C ASN A 157 56.64 -28.23 -3.90
N ASN A 158 57.68 -28.18 -4.74
CA ASN A 158 58.46 -29.35 -5.11
C ASN A 158 59.78 -28.90 -5.77
N GLU A 159 60.81 -28.80 -4.91
CA GLU A 159 62.15 -29.28 -5.23
C GLU A 159 62.01 -30.74 -5.74
N ASN A 160 62.71 -31.21 -6.76
CA ASN A 160 64.16 -31.29 -6.82
C ASN A 160 64.61 -31.62 -8.25
N LYS A 161 65.72 -31.04 -8.67
CA LYS A 161 66.64 -31.67 -9.61
C LYS A 161 68.05 -31.46 -9.07
N ASN A 162 68.59 -32.52 -8.50
CA ASN A 162 69.59 -33.29 -9.22
C ASN A 162 68.91 -34.56 -9.74
#